data_AF-A0A0K9EVQ7-F1
#
_entry.id   AF-A0A0K9EVQ7-F1
#
_cell.length_a   1.000
_cell.length_b   1.000
_cell.length_c   1.000
_cell.angle_alpha   90.00
_cell.angle_beta   90.00
_cell.angle_gamma   90.00
#
_symmetry.space_group_name_H-M   'P 1'
#
loop_
_entity.id
_entity.type
_entity.pdbx_description
1 polymer ?
#
loop_
_entity_poly.entity_id
_entity_poly.type
_entity_poly.pdbx_seq_one_letter_code
_entity_poly.pdbx_strand_id
1 'polypeptide(L)'
;MDEKLDTTGLPRDLSDAVAYRWAALLAKITWAVLIIGIAIGVVFWVTASGDFGQDLGALSWCLTGAICVALMSVRQGILGERK
;
A
#
# COMPACT_ATOMS: atom_id res chain seq x y z
N MET A 1 22.98 -32.79 0.86
CA MET A 1 21.56 -32.99 0.52
C MET A 1 20.77 -32.40 1.68
N ASP A 2 20.12 -31.24 1.60
CA ASP A 2 19.47 -30.62 0.45
C ASP A 2 19.78 -29.13 0.34
N GLU A 3 20.46 -28.78 -0.74
CA GLU A 3 20.55 -27.41 -1.24
C GLU A 3 19.22 -27.12 -1.92
N LYS A 4 18.27 -26.53 -1.18
CA LYS A 4 17.09 -25.93 -1.79
C LYS A 4 17.59 -24.81 -2.69
N LEU A 5 17.73 -25.11 -3.98
CA LEU A 5 17.92 -24.15 -5.05
C LEU A 5 16.71 -23.21 -5.03
N ASP A 6 16.91 -22.08 -4.36
CA ASP A 6 15.92 -21.03 -4.11
C ASP A 6 15.85 -20.12 -5.33
N THR A 7 14.87 -20.37 -6.20
CA THR A 7 14.74 -19.77 -7.54
C THR A 7 14.37 -18.29 -7.54
N THR A 8 14.28 -17.66 -6.38
CA THR A 8 13.81 -16.27 -6.24
C THR A 8 14.91 -15.22 -6.35
N GLY A 9 16.19 -15.59 -6.16
CA GLY A 9 17.32 -14.66 -6.29
C GLY A 9 17.33 -13.48 -5.31
N LEU A 10 16.42 -13.49 -4.32
CA LEU A 10 16.30 -12.43 -3.32
C LEU A 10 17.12 -12.82 -2.09
N PRO A 11 18.08 -11.98 -1.65
CA PRO A 11 18.85 -12.26 -0.44
C PRO A 11 17.91 -12.34 0.77
N ARG A 12 17.77 -13.54 1.34
CA ARG A 12 16.92 -13.83 2.50
C ARG A 12 17.55 -13.40 3.84
N ASP A 13 18.71 -12.76 3.79
CA ASP A 13 19.46 -12.26 4.95
C ASP A 13 18.94 -10.91 5.46
N LEU A 14 17.72 -10.50 5.09
CA LEU A 14 17.07 -9.37 5.73
C LEU A 14 16.78 -9.77 7.18
N SER A 15 17.50 -9.17 8.13
CA SER A 15 17.26 -9.43 9.55
C SER A 15 15.82 -9.11 9.92
N ASP A 16 15.23 -9.90 10.82
CA ASP A 16 13.83 -9.73 11.23
C ASP A 16 13.54 -8.28 11.68
N ALA A 17 14.52 -7.63 12.32
CA ALA A 17 14.43 -6.23 12.74
C ALA A 17 14.21 -5.27 11.56
N VAL A 18 14.86 -5.51 10.41
CA VAL A 18 14.67 -4.69 9.20
C VAL A 18 13.28 -4.95 8.60
N ALA A 19 12.84 -6.22 8.54
CA ALA A 19 11.52 -6.58 8.04
C ALA A 19 10.38 -5.96 8.88
N TYR A 20 10.47 -6.03 10.21
CA TYR A 20 9.52 -5.37 11.12
C TYR A 20 9.51 -3.84 10.95
N ARG A 21 10.69 -3.23 10.73
CA ARG A 21 10.79 -1.78 10.45
C ARG A 21 10.05 -1.42 9.17
N TRP A 22 10.24 -2.18 8.10
CA TRP A 22 9.53 -1.96 6.83
C TRP A 22 8.02 -2.19 6.96
N ALA A 23 7.60 -3.24 7.67
CA ALA A 23 6.19 -3.51 7.92
C ALA A 23 5.51 -2.36 8.71
N ALA A 24 6.22 -1.76 9.66
CA ALA A 24 5.73 -0.59 10.39
C ALA A 24 5.71 0.68 9.51
N LEU A 25 6.72 0.88 8.66
CA LEU A 25 6.76 1.98 7.71
C LEU A 25 5.63 1.90 6.68
N LEU A 26 5.34 0.71 6.13
CA LEU A 26 4.24 0.50 5.19
C LEU A 26 2.90 0.90 5.81
N ALA A 27 2.64 0.54 7.07
CA ALA A 27 1.42 0.96 7.75
C ALA A 27 1.30 2.50 7.87
N LYS A 28 2.41 3.19 8.17
CA LYS A 28 2.44 4.66 8.22
C LYS A 28 2.21 5.29 6.84
N ILE A 29 2.83 4.73 5.80
CA ILE A 29 2.66 5.18 4.41
C ILE A 29 1.20 5.00 3.98
N THR A 30 0.57 3.86 4.30
CA THR A 30 -0.85 3.64 4.00
C THR A 30 -1.74 4.71 4.63
N TRP A 31 -1.49 5.09 5.88
CA TRP A 31 -2.23 6.19 6.53
C TRP A 31 -2.01 7.53 5.82
N ALA A 32 -0.77 7.84 5.44
CA ALA A 32 -0.47 9.06 4.69
C ALA A 32 -1.19 9.08 3.33
N VAL A 33 -1.14 7.97 2.59
CA VAL A 33 -1.83 7.81 1.30
C VAL A 33 -3.34 7.96 1.46
N LEU A 34 -3.92 7.37 2.52
CA LEU A 34 -5.35 7.47 2.79
C LEU A 34 -5.78 8.93 3.03
N ILE A 35 -5.04 9.66 3.87
CA ILE A 35 -5.33 11.07 4.18
C ILE A 35 -5.24 11.94 2.92
N ILE A 36 -4.16 11.78 2.14
CA ILE A 36 -3.93 12.54 0.91
C ILE A 36 -5.02 12.20 -0.13
N GLY A 37 -5.33 10.92 -0.32
CA GLY A 37 -6.34 10.48 -1.28
C GLY A 37 -7.75 10.96 -0.93
N ILE A 38 -8.11 10.97 0.36
CA ILE A 38 -9.37 11.57 0.82
C ILE A 38 -9.41 13.05 0.46
N ALA A 39 -8.35 13.80 0.78
CA ALA A 39 -8.28 15.23 0.50
C ALA A 39 -8.38 15.53 -1.00
N ILE A 40 -7.67 14.77 -1.85
CA ILE A 40 -7.74 14.91 -3.31
C ILE A 40 -9.16 14.66 -3.82
N GLY A 41 -9.83 13.61 -3.35
CA GLY A 41 -11.20 13.34 -3.79
C GLY A 41 -12.19 14.39 -3.35
N VAL A 42 -12.04 14.96 -2.15
CA VAL A 42 -12.84 16.12 -1.71
C VAL A 42 -12.58 17.34 -2.60
N VAL A 43 -11.33 17.62 -2.97
CA VAL A 43 -11.00 18.71 -3.89
C VAL A 43 -11.69 18.50 -5.23
N PHE A 44 -11.60 17.31 -5.84
CA PHE A 44 -12.30 17.04 -7.11
C PHE A 44 -13.82 17.17 -6.98
N TRP A 45 -14.38 16.67 -5.88
CA TRP A 45 -15.81 16.74 -5.62
C TRP A 45 -16.34 18.18 -5.51
N VAL A 46 -15.56 19.08 -4.90
CA VAL A 46 -15.98 20.47 -4.63
C VAL A 46 -15.62 21.42 -5.78
N THR A 47 -14.52 21.17 -6.48
CA THR A 47 -13.98 22.11 -7.49
C THR A 47 -14.47 21.87 -8.91
N ALA A 48 -14.84 20.63 -9.26
CA ALA A 48 -15.36 20.32 -10.58
C ALA A 48 -16.89 20.37 -10.58
N SER A 49 -17.45 21.22 -11.44
CA SER A 49 -18.89 21.45 -11.52
C SER A 49 -19.65 20.23 -12.04
N GLY A 50 -20.68 19.82 -11.31
CA GLY A 50 -21.64 18.79 -11.74
C GLY A 50 -21.13 17.35 -11.57
N ASP A 51 -21.79 16.43 -12.27
CA ASP A 51 -21.59 14.98 -12.14
C ASP A 51 -20.14 14.54 -12.42
N PHE A 52 -19.44 15.25 -13.31
CA PHE A 52 -18.05 14.97 -13.63
C PHE A 52 -17.10 15.11 -12.43
N GLY A 53 -17.33 16.08 -11.54
CA GLY A 53 -16.52 16.26 -10.34
C GLY A 53 -16.75 15.18 -9.29
N GLN A 54 -17.99 14.74 -9.16
CA GLN A 54 -18.36 13.64 -8.26
C GLN A 54 -17.77 12.31 -8.73
N ASP A 55 -17.83 12.04 -10.04
CA ASP A 55 -17.22 10.84 -10.64
C ASP A 55 -15.70 10.81 -10.46
N LEU A 56 -15.00 11.94 -10.68
CA LEU A 56 -13.57 12.04 -10.42
C LEU A 56 -13.21 11.89 -8.95
N GLY A 57 -14.01 12.48 -8.05
CA GLY A 57 -13.85 12.31 -6.61
C GLY A 57 -13.99 10.84 -6.20
N ALA A 58 -15.06 10.17 -6.65
CA ALA A 58 -15.29 8.76 -6.40
C ALA A 58 -14.17 7.87 -6.96
N LEU A 59 -13.72 8.12 -8.20
CA LEU A 59 -12.62 7.39 -8.83
C LEU A 59 -11.33 7.54 -8.03
N SER A 60 -11.02 8.75 -7.56
CA SER A 60 -9.83 9.00 -6.75
C SER A 60 -9.85 8.24 -5.43
N TRP A 61 -11.01 8.12 -4.77
CA TRP A 61 -11.16 7.33 -3.54
C TRP A 61 -11.06 5.83 -3.82
N CYS A 62 -11.63 5.35 -4.91
CA CYS A 62 -11.47 3.95 -5.34
C CYS A 62 -10.00 3.60 -5.59
N LEU A 63 -9.26 4.47 -6.30
CA LEU A 63 -7.83 4.30 -6.54
C LEU A 63 -7.03 4.32 -5.22
N THR A 64 -7.35 5.27 -4.34
CA THR A 64 -6.72 5.35 -3.01
C THR A 64 -6.94 4.08 -2.21
N GLY A 65 -8.16 3.54 -2.22
CA GLY A 65 -8.50 2.27 -1.59
C GLY A 65 -7.68 1.11 -2.15
N ALA A 66 -7.57 1.00 -3.47
CA ALA A 66 -6.78 -0.03 -4.14
C ALA A 66 -5.29 0.04 -3.75
N ILE A 67 -4.71 1.26 -3.70
CA ILE A 67 -3.32 1.46 -3.27
C ILE A 67 -3.14 1.06 -1.80
N CYS A 68 -4.08 1.43 -0.92
CA CYS A 68 -4.03 1.07 0.49
C CYS A 68 -4.06 -0.45 0.69
N VAL A 69 -4.93 -1.15 -0.05
CA VAL A 69 -4.99 -2.62 -0.06
C VAL A 69 -3.67 -3.21 -0.56
N ALA A 70 -3.12 -2.72 -1.67
CA ALA A 70 -1.84 -3.20 -2.19
C ALA A 70 -0.70 -3.05 -1.18
N LEU A 71 -0.58 -1.89 -0.52
CA LEU A 71 0.42 -1.63 0.52
C LEU A 71 0.27 -2.59 1.71
N MET A 72 -0.96 -2.84 2.14
CA MET A 72 -1.25 -3.78 3.23
C MET A 72 -0.97 -5.22 2.82
N SER A 73 -1.26 -5.61 1.57
CA SER A 73 -0.92 -6.94 1.04
C SER A 73 0.59 -7.17 1.03
N VAL A 74 1.38 -6.18 0.60
CA VAL A 74 2.86 -6.25 0.67
C VAL A 74 3.32 -6.39 2.12
N ARG A 75 2.73 -5.63 3.05
CA ARG A 75 3.03 -5.74 4.48
C ARG A 75 2.73 -7.15 5.02
N GLN A 76 1.59 -7.74 4.63
CA GLN A 76 1.23 -9.10 5.05
C GLN A 76 2.15 -10.14 4.40
N GLY A 77 2.62 -9.94 3.17
CA GLY A 77 3.64 -10.78 2.55
C GLY A 77 4.94 -10.80 3.37
N ILE A 78 5.47 -9.62 3.72
CA ILE A 78 6.69 -9.48 4.53
C ILE A 78 6.55 -10.17 5.90
N LEU A 79 5.40 -10.03 6.57
CA LEU A 79 5.15 -10.63 7.88
C LEU A 79 4.81 -12.13 7.80
N GLY A 80 4.19 -12.57 6.70
CA GLY A 80 3.77 -13.95 6.47
C GLY A 80 4.93 -14.87 6.13
N GLU A 81 5.97 -14.38 5.48
CA GLU A 81 7.22 -15.12 5.21
C GLU A 81 8.06 -15.40 6.47
N ARG A 82 7.64 -14.90 7.64
CA ARG A 82 8.42 -14.86 8.89
C ARG A 82 7.75 -15.62 10.05
N LYS A 83 6.64 -16.31 9.81
CA LYS A 83 6.04 -17.28 10.73
C LYS A 83 6.48 -18.69 10.37
#